data_AF-A0A938L5D6-F1
#
_entry.id   AF-A0A938L5D6-F1
#
_cell.length_a   1.000
_cell.length_b   1.000
_cell.length_c   1.000
_cell.angle_alpha   90.00
_cell.angle_beta   90.00
_cell.angle_gamma   90.00
#
_symmetry.space_group_name_H-M   'P 1'
#
loop_
_entity.id
_entity.type
_entity.pdbx_description
1 polymer ?
#
loop_
_entity_poly.entity_id
_entity_poly.type
_entity_poly.pdbx_seq_one_letter_code
_entity_poly.pdbx_strand_id
1 'polypeptide(L)'
;MNRVRSAVEPALVSAGFIFDGRNKRVHRSNNPMWLDCTRADMLFRISYLQNEARLREEIIDSDDGYRAVVTTYMNRPESTGQLMARIDLFTSELVDFLRELPPHPSK
;
A
#
# COMPACT_ATOMS: atom_id res chain seq x y z
N MET A 1 8.19 -0.67 6.89
CA MET A 1 7.13 -1.43 6.18
C MET A 1 6.27 -2.32 7.08
N ASN A 2 6.82 -2.99 8.11
CA ASN A 2 6.01 -3.86 8.98
C ASN A 2 4.84 -3.13 9.69
N ARG A 3 5.04 -1.92 10.21
CA ARG A 3 3.97 -1.13 10.83
C ARG A 3 2.81 -0.85 9.86
N VAL A 4 3.14 -0.38 8.65
CA VAL A 4 2.16 -0.12 7.60
C VAL A 4 1.35 -1.38 7.31
N ARG A 5 2.02 -2.53 7.08
CA ARG A 5 1.33 -3.82 6.88
C ARG A 5 0.37 -4.11 8.02
N SER A 6 0.85 -4.13 9.26
CA SER A 6 0.03 -4.51 10.42
C SER A 6 -1.19 -3.62 10.59
N ALA A 7 -1.10 -2.34 10.22
CA ALA A 7 -2.21 -1.40 10.29
C ALA A 7 -3.27 -1.66 9.19
N VAL A 8 -2.85 -2.01 7.97
CA VAL A 8 -3.77 -2.15 6.82
C VAL A 8 -4.26 -3.58 6.58
N GLU A 9 -3.55 -4.59 7.10
CA GLU A 9 -3.85 -6.02 6.91
C GLU A 9 -5.29 -6.41 7.25
N PRO A 10 -5.90 -5.95 8.35
CA PRO A 10 -7.30 -6.24 8.63
C PRO A 10 -8.27 -5.71 7.56
N ALA A 11 -8.02 -4.50 7.04
CA ALA A 11 -8.84 -3.89 6.00
C ALA A 11 -8.67 -4.61 4.66
N LEU A 12 -7.44 -4.99 4.32
CA LEU A 12 -7.14 -5.78 3.11
C LEU A 12 -7.88 -7.13 3.12
N VAL A 13 -7.78 -7.86 4.23
CA VAL A 13 -8.48 -9.15 4.39
C VAL A 13 -10.00 -8.95 4.29
N SER A 14 -10.55 -7.91 4.93
CA SER A 14 -11.98 -7.59 4.85
C SER A 14 -12.42 -7.23 3.43
N ALA A 15 -11.56 -6.61 2.63
CA ALA A 15 -11.81 -6.25 1.23
C ALA A 15 -11.55 -7.41 0.24
N GLY A 16 -11.18 -8.61 0.75
CA GLY A 16 -10.96 -9.82 -0.05
C GLY A 16 -9.57 -9.91 -0.69
N PHE A 17 -8.61 -9.10 -0.25
CA PHE A 17 -7.22 -9.21 -0.70
C PHE A 17 -6.47 -10.29 0.07
N ILE A 18 -5.58 -10.98 -0.64
CA ILE A 18 -4.66 -11.98 -0.11
C ILE A 18 -3.24 -11.44 -0.28
N PHE A 19 -2.40 -11.60 0.72
CA PHE A 19 -0.99 -11.22 0.63
C PHE A 19 -0.25 -12.14 -0.35
N ASP A 20 0.26 -11.57 -1.45
CA ASP A 20 0.95 -12.30 -2.54
C ASP A 20 2.47 -12.23 -2.42
N GLY A 21 3.03 -11.17 -1.83
CA GLY A 21 4.47 -11.14 -1.55
C GLY A 21 5.06 -9.82 -1.06
N ARG A 22 6.34 -9.91 -0.68
CA ARG A 22 7.25 -8.79 -0.39
C ARG A 22 8.42 -8.85 -1.36
N ASN A 23 8.81 -7.72 -1.94
CA ASN A 23 10.07 -7.58 -2.67
C ASN A 23 10.32 -8.67 -3.75
N LYS A 24 9.29 -9.07 -4.53
CA LYS A 24 9.52 -9.95 -5.69
C LYS A 24 10.55 -9.26 -6.60
N ARG A 25 11.52 -9.96 -7.22
CA ARG A 25 12.62 -9.32 -7.99
C ARG A 25 12.15 -8.71 -9.34
N VAL A 26 11.17 -7.82 -9.34
CA VAL A 26 10.65 -7.18 -10.56
C VAL A 26 11.45 -5.91 -10.89
N HIS A 27 12.02 -5.24 -9.88
CA HIS A 27 12.82 -4.02 -10.08
C HIS A 27 14.30 -4.22 -9.78
N ARG A 28 15.17 -3.84 -10.73
CA ARG A 28 16.64 -3.91 -10.65
C ARG A 28 17.28 -2.84 -9.74
N SER A 29 16.51 -2.16 -8.88
CA SER A 29 17.05 -1.14 -7.98
C SER A 29 17.27 -1.68 -6.55
N ASN A 30 18.21 -1.08 -5.83
CA ASN A 30 18.82 -1.61 -4.59
C ASN A 30 17.92 -1.49 -3.33
N ASN A 31 16.79 -2.21 -3.27
CA ASN A 31 15.79 -2.29 -2.17
C ASN A 31 14.59 -1.33 -2.24
N PRO A 32 13.71 -1.37 -3.25
CA PRO A 32 12.36 -0.93 -3.01
C PRO A 32 11.72 -1.89 -2.00
N MET A 33 11.14 -1.35 -0.92
CA MET A 33 10.35 -2.13 0.02
C MET A 33 8.91 -2.05 -0.43
N TRP A 34 8.30 -3.15 -0.85
CA TRP A 34 6.89 -3.15 -1.19
C TRP A 34 6.12 -4.36 -0.65
N LEU A 35 4.80 -4.20 -0.64
CA LEU A 35 3.80 -5.19 -0.24
C LEU A 35 2.83 -5.34 -1.41
N ASP A 36 2.75 -6.54 -1.97
CA ASP A 36 1.76 -6.88 -3.00
C ASP A 36 0.66 -7.72 -2.37
N CYS A 37 -0.58 -7.30 -2.58
CA CYS A 37 -1.79 -7.97 -2.15
C CYS A 37 -2.71 -8.11 -3.37
N THR A 38 -3.26 -9.30 -3.58
CA THR A 38 -4.08 -9.61 -4.76
C THR A 38 -5.49 -9.96 -4.37
N ARG A 39 -6.43 -9.45 -5.15
CA ARG A 39 -7.83 -9.84 -5.23
C ARG A 39 -8.06 -10.30 -6.68
N ALA A 40 -9.08 -11.12 -6.96
CA ALA A 40 -9.25 -11.80 -8.25
C ALA A 40 -9.16 -10.87 -9.49
N ASP A 41 -9.53 -9.61 -9.34
CA ASP A 41 -9.58 -8.56 -10.36
C ASP A 41 -8.63 -7.39 -10.08
N MET A 42 -7.85 -7.41 -9.00
CA MET A 42 -7.07 -6.26 -8.55
C MET A 42 -5.73 -6.65 -7.89
N LEU A 43 -4.67 -5.95 -8.25
CA LEU A 43 -3.41 -5.90 -7.52
C LEU A 43 -3.36 -4.60 -6.72
N PHE A 44 -3.22 -4.73 -5.41
CA PHE A 44 -2.97 -3.64 -4.48
C PHE A 44 -1.52 -3.66 -4.03
N ARG A 45 -0.79 -2.58 -4.27
CA ARG A 45 0.65 -2.45 -3.98
C ARG A 45 0.90 -1.26 -3.07
N ILE A 46 1.62 -1.50 -1.98
CA ILE A 46 2.20 -0.43 -1.15
C ILE A 46 3.71 -0.45 -1.32
N SER A 47 4.29 0.67 -1.75
CA SER A 47 5.72 0.82 -2.01
C SER A 47 6.33 1.93 -1.14
N TYR A 48 7.52 1.69 -0.60
CA TYR A 48 8.40 2.73 -0.08
C TYR A 48 9.57 2.94 -1.05
N LEU A 49 9.59 4.10 -1.68
CA LEU A 49 10.63 4.56 -2.58
C LEU A 49 11.69 5.30 -1.78
N GLN A 50 12.73 4.57 -1.36
CA GLN A 50 13.75 5.08 -0.44
C GLN A 50 14.45 6.34 -0.96
N ASN A 51 14.78 6.40 -2.26
CA ASN A 51 15.46 7.55 -2.87
C ASN A 51 14.61 8.82 -2.86
N GLU A 52 13.29 8.68 -2.83
CA GLU A 52 12.35 9.78 -2.84
C GLU A 52 11.75 10.04 -1.45
N ALA A 53 12.16 9.23 -0.46
CA ALA A 53 11.54 9.09 0.85
C ALA A 53 10.01 9.11 0.75
N ARG A 54 9.42 8.28 -0.11
CA ARG A 54 8.00 8.36 -0.45
C ARG A 54 7.30 7.03 -0.19
N LEU A 55 6.20 7.07 0.57
CA LEU A 55 5.21 5.99 0.57
C LEU A 55 4.22 6.23 -0.54
N ARG A 56 3.89 5.16 -1.25
CA ARG A 56 2.94 5.18 -2.34
C ARG A 56 2.08 3.93 -2.26
N GLU A 57 0.81 4.11 -2.54
CA GLU A 57 -0.08 3.02 -2.87
C GLU A 57 -0.51 3.10 -4.34
N GLU A 58 -0.71 1.92 -4.92
CA GLU A 58 -1.09 1.71 -6.31
C GLU A 58 -2.09 0.55 -6.39
N ILE A 59 -3.14 0.73 -7.19
CA ILE A 59 -4.07 -0.31 -7.59
C ILE A 59 -3.97 -0.49 -9.09
N ILE A 60 -3.89 -1.75 -9.49
CA ILE A 60 -3.90 -2.17 -10.88
C ILE A 60 -5.07 -3.14 -11.00
N ASP A 61 -6.11 -2.74 -11.73
CA ASP A 61 -7.24 -3.61 -12.03
C ASP A 61 -6.93 -4.57 -13.20
N SER A 62 -7.82 -5.52 -13.47
CA SER A 62 -7.68 -6.49 -14.55
C SER A 62 -7.66 -5.89 -15.96
N ASP A 63 -8.08 -4.63 -16.11
CA ASP A 63 -8.10 -3.90 -17.38
C ASP A 63 -6.81 -3.08 -17.58
N ASP A 64 -5.76 -3.36 -16.80
CA ASP A 64 -4.51 -2.58 -16.72
C ASP A 64 -4.75 -1.09 -16.37
N GLY A 65 -5.91 -0.79 -15.75
CA GLY A 65 -6.27 0.50 -15.19
C GLY A 65 -5.36 0.82 -14.00
N TYR A 66 -4.28 1.54 -14.28
CA TYR A 66 -3.37 2.01 -13.24
C TYR A 66 -3.99 3.18 -12.46
N ARG A 67 -4.16 3.02 -11.15
CA ARG A 67 -4.64 4.06 -10.25
C ARG A 67 -3.74 4.18 -9.03
N ALA A 68 -3.05 5.31 -8.88
CA ALA A 68 -2.42 5.67 -7.61
C ALA A 68 -3.46 6.38 -6.73
N VAL A 69 -3.74 5.87 -5.53
CA VAL A 69 -4.76 6.47 -4.64
C VAL A 69 -4.10 7.35 -3.60
N VAL A 70 -3.03 6.87 -2.96
CA VAL A 70 -2.39 7.61 -1.85
C VAL A 70 -0.88 7.76 -2.07
N THR A 71 -0.36 8.96 -1.84
CA THR A 71 1.06 9.25 -1.89
C THR A 71 1.46 10.18 -0.74
N THR A 72 2.39 9.73 0.11
CA THR A 72 2.86 10.49 1.26
C THR A 72 4.38 10.62 1.25
N TYR A 73 4.86 11.87 1.28
CA TYR A 73 6.29 12.17 1.35
C TYR A 73 6.79 12.19 2.81
N MET A 74 7.85 11.42 3.05
CA MET A 74 8.55 11.26 4.33
C MET A 74 9.80 12.13 4.43
N ASN A 75 9.91 13.17 3.60
CA ASN A 75 11.06 14.07 3.59
C ASN A 75 11.19 14.83 4.92
N ARG A 76 12.41 14.82 5.48
CA ARG A 76 12.87 15.64 6.62
C ARG A 76 11.88 15.71 7.80
N PRO A 77 11.54 14.59 8.46
CA PRO A 77 10.84 14.66 9.73
C PRO A 77 11.77 15.26 10.79
N GLU A 78 11.30 16.25 11.54
CA GLU A 78 12.08 16.88 12.62
C GLU A 78 12.13 16.01 13.89
N SER A 79 11.29 14.97 13.94
CA SER A 79 11.25 14.00 15.03
C SER A 79 10.66 12.66 14.60
N THR A 80 10.91 11.62 15.40
CA THR A 80 10.21 10.33 15.28
C THR A 80 8.70 10.49 15.36
N GLY A 81 8.20 11.41 16.19
CA GLY A 81 6.77 11.67 16.33
C GLY A 81 6.12 12.17 15.03
N GLN A 82 6.77 13.11 14.33
CA GLN A 82 6.31 13.59 13.03
C GLN A 82 6.33 12.48 11.97
N LEU A 83 7.37 11.63 11.98
CA LEU A 83 7.43 10.47 11.08
C LEU A 83 6.27 9.49 11.35
N MET A 84 5.97 9.20 12.61
CA MET A 84 4.87 8.32 12.98
C MET A 84 3.52 8.91 12.57
N ALA A 85 3.29 10.21 12.80
CA ALA A 85 2.07 10.88 12.37
C ALA A 85 1.81 10.77 10.86
N ARG A 86 2.86 10.87 10.03
CA ARG A 86 2.74 10.69 8.58
C ARG A 86 2.44 9.24 8.18
N ILE A 87 3.04 8.27 8.88
CA ILE A 87 2.74 6.85 8.66
C ILE A 87 1.30 6.55 9.05
N ASP A 88 0.85 7.04 10.19
CA ASP A 88 -0.50 6.80 10.71
C ASP A 88 -1.55 7.45 9.80
N LEU A 89 -1.32 8.68 9.32
CA LEU A 89 -2.17 9.34 8.32
C LEU A 89 -2.27 8.52 7.03
N PHE A 90 -1.13 8.12 6.47
CA PHE A 90 -1.09 7.28 5.27
C PHE A 90 -1.88 5.98 5.47
N THR A 91 -1.72 5.30 6.60
CA THR A 91 -2.46 4.06 6.86
C THR A 91 -3.96 4.29 7.06
N SER A 92 -4.37 5.43 7.64
CA SER A 92 -5.79 5.76 7.81
C SER A 92 -6.46 5.96 6.46
N GLU A 93 -5.86 6.78 5.59
CA GLU A 93 -6.38 7.04 4.23
C GLU A 93 -6.50 5.75 3.42
N LEU A 94 -5.53 4.85 3.55
CA LEU A 94 -5.60 3.52 2.92
C LEU A 94 -6.73 2.66 3.47
N VAL A 95 -6.90 2.62 4.78
CA VAL A 95 -7.97 1.83 5.40
C VAL A 95 -9.34 2.35 5.00
N ASP A 96 -9.52 3.68 4.96
CA ASP A 96 -10.77 4.30 4.55
C ASP A 96 -11.08 4.00 3.09
N PHE A 97 -10.09 4.13 2.20
CA PHE A 97 -10.22 3.72 0.81
C PHE A 97 -10.61 2.24 0.66
N LEU A 98 -9.94 1.33 1.37
CA LEU A 98 -10.21 -0.12 1.30
C LEU A 98 -11.64 -0.46 1.76
N ARG A 99 -12.23 0.33 2.66
CA ARG A 99 -13.62 0.16 3.11
C ARG A 99 -14.64 0.61 2.08
N GLU A 100 -14.28 1.56 1.21
CA GLU A 100 -15.13 2.06 0.13
C GLU A 100 -15.08 1.18 -1.11
N LEU A 101 -14.12 0.26 -1.21
CA LEU A 101 -14.06 -0.68 -2.31
C LEU A 101 -15.32 -1.55 -2.37
N PRO A 102 -15.87 -1.80 -3.58
CA PRO A 102 -17.01 -2.66 -3.72
C PRO A 102 -16.68 -4.06 -3.21
N PRO A 103 -17.62 -4.73 -2.51
CA PRO A 103 -17.42 -6.09 -2.06
C PRO A 103 -17.09 -6.98 -3.27
N HIS A 104 -16.20 -7.96 -3.06
CA HIS A 104 -15.92 -8.93 -4.10
C HIS A 104 -17.23 -9.60 -4.51
N PRO A 105 -17.62 -9.59 -5.81
CA PRO A 105 -18.79 -10.31 -6.24
C PRO A 105 -18.51 -11.80 -6.03
N SER A 106 -19.13 -12.39 -5.01
CA SER A 106 -19.14 -13.84 -4.83
C SER A 106 -19.71 -14.45 -6.11
N LYS A 107 -18.87 -15.15 -6.88
CA LYS A 107 -19.34 -16.03 -7.95
C LYS A 107 -19.94 -17.28 -7.34
#